data_AF-A0AAD5YKA6-F1
#
_entry.id   AF-A0AAD5YKA6-F1
#
_cell.length_a   1.000
_cell.length_b   1.000
_cell.length_c   1.000
_cell.angle_alpha   90.00
_cell.angle_beta   90.00
_cell.angle_gamma   90.00
#
_symmetry.space_group_name_H-M   'P 1'
#
loop_
_entity.id
_entity.type
_entity.pdbx_description
1 polymer ?
#
loop_
_entity_poly.entity_id
_entity_poly.type
_entity_poly.pdbx_seq_one_letter_code
_entity_poly.pdbx_strand_id
1 'polypeptide(L)'
;MEEVVTQDDLKVKIKAGKDQIKAIRVTFTEAKEKKKDASDKLARLKKSLAKVQRDKNAFCSLKRSEFSRDVLKEDFRTGLKDLDDAAAEERDPDNFDPTFDLRDYASIDLPVFTCSSRDYVRIKGQVKGDGEPTCFTNAADTGIPALQQWCHQLTVASRERSARSFFTQLKAFAAGVQSYIQGISGVTVADREALRQRWESDEFNIYGEAPGVKGVAPELAQRFVNLIDDCVEKLKTHFRDGLEEKCRIGAANASDAAVQTSDEFSSGMHWATYRATLRRHGEFRRNLNEELTLPFTRNVAASWGKVFESDLFGPFETAVKKAVNGLLLEIEDNAAPGLKDRAKIQGELCLAQAGDVLRAIMEMVRGTLSSQQKEVSRCMAPHVRAQLIDGYDRAMEERGRGSVARQKDVFRRYIAAQKDDIFEDGADVILEELDKIANAVGERLENALTDLSRQIEVNISVLWEGLQDDPGQIKARQDVLGSVSAVLGQIEFWTAAAQDLHQQPQDDDDEDVVMD
;
A
#
# COMPACT_ATOMS: atom_id res chain seq x y z
N MET A 1 -103.07 -31.78 -27.14
CA MET A 1 -103.43 -30.43 -26.67
C MET A 1 -102.16 -29.62 -26.67
N GLU A 2 -102.00 -28.70 -27.63
CA GLU A 2 -101.01 -27.63 -27.51
C GLU A 2 -101.47 -26.71 -26.38
N GLU A 3 -100.62 -26.51 -25.38
CA GLU A 3 -100.91 -25.67 -24.22
C GLU A 3 -100.98 -24.21 -24.69
N VAL A 4 -102.18 -23.64 -24.74
CA VAL A 4 -102.39 -22.24 -25.15
C VAL A 4 -101.86 -21.33 -24.06
N VAL A 5 -100.62 -20.89 -24.23
CA VAL A 5 -99.96 -19.93 -23.33
C VAL A 5 -100.72 -18.61 -23.40
N THR A 6 -101.28 -18.16 -22.27
CA THR A 6 -102.01 -16.89 -22.20
C THR A 6 -101.08 -15.69 -21.99
N GLN A 7 -101.51 -14.50 -22.43
CA GLN A 7 -100.72 -13.28 -22.33
C GLN A 7 -100.36 -12.92 -20.87
N ASP A 8 -101.19 -13.31 -19.90
CA ASP A 8 -100.94 -13.04 -18.48
C ASP A 8 -99.91 -14.02 -17.88
N ASP A 9 -99.88 -15.28 -18.31
CA ASP A 9 -98.80 -16.23 -17.96
C ASP A 9 -97.43 -15.73 -18.44
N LEU A 10 -97.39 -15.13 -19.64
CA LEU A 10 -96.18 -14.50 -20.18
C LEU A 10 -95.77 -13.27 -19.36
N LYS A 11 -96.71 -12.43 -18.91
CA LYS A 11 -96.40 -11.27 -18.04
C LYS A 11 -95.83 -11.71 -16.68
N VAL A 12 -96.37 -12.78 -16.09
CA VAL A 12 -95.87 -13.33 -14.82
C VAL A 12 -94.46 -13.90 -15.00
N LYS A 13 -94.21 -14.67 -16.07
CA LYS A 13 -92.86 -15.18 -16.41
C LYS A 13 -91.86 -14.04 -16.68
N ILE A 14 -92.29 -12.97 -17.38
CA ILE A 14 -91.45 -11.79 -17.62
C ILE A 14 -91.13 -11.07 -16.30
N LYS A 15 -92.10 -10.93 -15.38
CA LYS A 15 -91.87 -10.31 -14.07
C LYS A 15 -90.90 -11.15 -13.22
N ALA A 16 -91.12 -12.46 -13.13
CA ALA A 16 -90.23 -13.38 -12.43
C ALA A 16 -88.81 -13.36 -13.02
N GLY A 17 -88.69 -13.34 -14.35
CA GLY A 17 -87.40 -13.21 -15.04
C GLY A 17 -86.71 -11.87 -14.76
N LYS A 18 -87.45 -10.75 -14.72
CA LYS A 18 -86.91 -9.43 -14.35
C LYS A 18 -86.42 -9.40 -12.90
N ASP A 19 -87.16 -10.00 -11.98
CA ASP A 19 -86.78 -10.09 -10.56
C ASP A 19 -85.55 -10.98 -10.37
N GLN A 20 -85.45 -12.10 -11.10
CA GLN A 20 -84.23 -12.93 -11.16
C GLN A 20 -83.04 -12.17 -11.74
N ILE A 21 -83.21 -11.44 -12.84
CA ILE A 21 -82.14 -10.61 -13.42
C ILE A 21 -81.68 -9.55 -12.41
N LYS A 22 -82.61 -8.95 -11.65
CA LYS A 22 -82.28 -7.97 -10.60
C LYS A 22 -81.47 -8.61 -9.47
N ALA A 23 -81.89 -9.78 -8.98
CA ALA A 23 -81.15 -10.52 -7.95
C ALA A 23 -79.75 -10.96 -8.42
N ILE A 24 -79.64 -11.42 -9.67
CA ILE A 24 -78.36 -11.78 -10.29
C ILE A 24 -77.46 -10.53 -10.45
N ARG A 25 -78.02 -9.36 -10.80
CA ARG A 25 -77.25 -8.11 -10.89
C ARG A 25 -76.69 -7.66 -9.55
N VAL A 26 -77.46 -7.78 -8.46
CA VAL A 26 -76.99 -7.44 -7.11
C VAL A 26 -75.84 -8.37 -6.70
N THR A 27 -76.06 -9.69 -6.81
CA THR A 27 -75.02 -10.70 -6.49
C THR A 27 -73.77 -10.57 -7.36
N PHE A 28 -73.93 -10.25 -8.66
CA PHE A 28 -72.80 -9.97 -9.54
C PHE A 28 -72.01 -8.72 -9.12
N THR A 29 -72.69 -7.67 -8.68
CA THR A 29 -72.05 -6.43 -8.22
C THR A 29 -71.26 -6.68 -6.93
N GLU A 30 -71.85 -7.39 -5.96
CA GLU A 30 -71.18 -7.80 -4.72
C GLU A 30 -69.98 -8.72 -4.99
N ALA A 31 -70.11 -9.67 -5.92
CA ALA A 31 -69.00 -10.53 -6.32
C ALA A 31 -67.87 -9.75 -7.01
N LYS A 32 -68.22 -8.72 -7.79
CA LYS A 32 -67.24 -7.82 -8.44
C LYS A 32 -66.48 -6.98 -7.42
N GLU A 33 -67.16 -6.45 -6.40
CA GLU A 33 -66.53 -5.72 -5.29
C GLU A 33 -65.58 -6.64 -4.50
N LYS A 34 -66.05 -7.82 -4.11
CA LYS A 34 -65.21 -8.83 -3.43
C LYS A 34 -63.98 -9.23 -4.25
N LYS A 35 -64.12 -9.37 -5.58
CA LYS A 35 -62.98 -9.64 -6.47
C LYS A 35 -61.97 -8.50 -6.48
N LYS A 36 -62.46 -7.24 -6.52
CA LYS A 36 -61.59 -6.05 -6.46
C LYS A 36 -60.83 -6.00 -5.13
N ASP A 37 -61.52 -6.15 -4.01
CA ASP A 37 -60.91 -6.16 -2.68
C ASP A 37 -59.88 -7.29 -2.52
N ALA A 38 -60.19 -8.49 -3.01
CA ALA A 38 -59.25 -9.61 -3.00
C ALA A 38 -58.01 -9.33 -3.87
N SER A 39 -58.19 -8.72 -5.04
CA SER A 39 -57.09 -8.30 -5.92
C SER A 39 -56.19 -7.26 -5.26
N ASP A 40 -56.77 -6.26 -4.61
CA ASP A 40 -56.03 -5.20 -3.91
C ASP A 40 -55.27 -5.77 -2.70
N LYS A 41 -55.89 -6.68 -1.94
CA LYS A 41 -55.22 -7.41 -0.85
C LYS A 41 -54.06 -8.25 -1.37
N LEU A 42 -54.24 -8.96 -2.48
CA LEU A 42 -53.20 -9.78 -3.09
C LEU A 42 -52.01 -8.94 -3.57
N ALA A 43 -52.27 -7.77 -4.17
CA ALA A 43 -51.21 -6.84 -4.57
C ALA A 43 -50.41 -6.32 -3.37
N ARG A 44 -51.09 -5.95 -2.27
CA ARG A 44 -50.43 -5.53 -1.01
C ARG A 44 -49.58 -6.66 -0.40
N LEU A 45 -50.12 -7.87 -0.33
CA LEU A 45 -49.42 -9.04 0.20
C LEU A 45 -48.18 -9.38 -0.63
N LYS A 46 -48.27 -9.33 -1.98
CA LYS A 46 -47.10 -9.53 -2.85
C LYS A 46 -46.00 -8.51 -2.60
N LYS A 47 -46.35 -7.22 -2.44
CA LYS A 47 -45.39 -6.17 -2.11
C LYS A 47 -44.73 -6.40 -0.75
N SER A 48 -45.52 -6.80 0.25
CA SER A 48 -45.03 -7.14 1.59
C SER A 48 -44.06 -8.33 1.54
N LEU A 49 -44.44 -9.42 0.85
CA LEU A 49 -43.59 -10.60 0.68
C LEU A 49 -42.26 -10.25 0.02
N ALA A 50 -42.27 -9.44 -1.04
CA ALA A 50 -41.05 -9.00 -1.72
C ALA A 50 -40.15 -8.10 -0.84
N LYS A 51 -40.73 -7.36 0.11
CA LYS A 51 -39.97 -6.60 1.10
C LYS A 51 -39.34 -7.54 2.12
N VAL A 52 -40.13 -8.37 2.78
CA VAL A 52 -39.65 -9.32 3.80
C VAL A 52 -38.60 -10.28 3.24
N GLN A 53 -38.78 -10.74 2.00
CA GLN A 53 -37.80 -11.61 1.35
C GLN A 53 -36.46 -10.88 1.08
N ARG A 54 -36.48 -9.58 0.79
CA ARG A 54 -35.27 -8.76 0.68
C ARG A 54 -34.62 -8.55 2.04
N ASP A 55 -35.41 -8.20 3.06
CA ASP A 55 -34.92 -8.01 4.43
C ASP A 55 -34.26 -9.30 4.96
N LYS A 56 -34.87 -10.46 4.69
CA LYS A 56 -34.30 -11.78 5.01
C LYS A 56 -32.96 -12.01 4.30
N ASN A 57 -32.88 -11.72 3.00
CA ASN A 57 -31.66 -11.91 2.24
C ASN A 57 -30.54 -10.98 2.75
N ALA A 58 -30.86 -9.72 3.04
CA ALA A 58 -29.93 -8.76 3.64
C ALA A 58 -29.42 -9.26 4.99
N PHE A 59 -30.31 -9.71 5.88
CA PHE A 59 -29.95 -10.27 7.18
C PHE A 59 -29.03 -11.50 7.05
N CYS A 60 -29.38 -12.47 6.20
CA CYS A 60 -28.55 -13.66 5.98
C CYS A 60 -27.18 -13.29 5.41
N SER A 61 -27.11 -12.31 4.50
CA SER A 61 -25.83 -11.85 3.94
C SER A 61 -24.99 -11.12 4.99
N LEU A 62 -25.59 -10.28 5.84
CA LEU A 62 -24.89 -9.63 6.96
C LEU A 62 -24.32 -10.64 7.94
N LYS A 63 -25.11 -11.64 8.36
CA LYS A 63 -24.63 -12.70 9.25
C LYS A 63 -23.55 -13.58 8.63
N ARG A 64 -23.63 -13.85 7.33
CA ARG A 64 -22.55 -14.54 6.61
C ARG A 64 -21.27 -13.69 6.58
N SER A 65 -21.41 -12.40 6.31
CA SER A 65 -20.31 -11.44 6.30
C SER A 65 -19.63 -11.35 7.67
N GLU A 66 -20.40 -11.24 8.75
CA GLU A 66 -19.92 -11.25 10.14
C GLU A 66 -19.08 -12.51 10.42
N PHE A 67 -19.66 -13.69 10.22
CA PHE A 67 -18.95 -14.96 10.39
C PHE A 67 -17.68 -15.06 9.52
N SER A 68 -17.76 -14.64 8.26
CA SER A 68 -16.61 -14.70 7.35
C SER A 68 -15.49 -13.77 7.79
N ARG A 69 -15.79 -12.60 8.36
CA ARG A 69 -14.76 -11.70 8.90
C ARG A 69 -14.03 -12.35 10.07
N ASP A 70 -14.76 -12.95 11.00
CA ASP A 70 -14.16 -13.55 12.19
C ASP A 70 -13.27 -14.75 11.82
N VAL A 71 -13.77 -15.62 10.93
CA VAL A 71 -12.97 -16.75 10.41
C VAL A 71 -11.73 -16.28 9.67
N LEU A 72 -11.83 -15.26 8.81
CA LEU A 72 -10.66 -14.74 8.09
C LEU A 72 -9.61 -14.12 9.03
N LYS A 73 -10.05 -13.49 10.13
CA LYS A 73 -9.14 -12.97 11.16
C LYS A 73 -8.46 -14.12 11.92
N GLU A 74 -9.20 -15.16 12.29
CA GLU A 74 -8.67 -16.35 12.96
C GLU A 74 -7.68 -17.10 12.06
N ASP A 75 -8.06 -17.38 10.81
CA ASP A 75 -7.20 -18.04 9.82
C ASP A 75 -5.87 -17.28 9.63
N PHE A 76 -5.92 -15.93 9.62
CA PHE A 76 -4.71 -15.12 9.54
C PHE A 76 -3.82 -15.27 10.78
N ARG A 77 -4.41 -15.27 11.99
CA ARG A 77 -3.66 -15.44 13.25
C ARG A 77 -3.02 -16.82 13.34
N THR A 78 -3.78 -17.87 13.01
CA THR A 78 -3.27 -19.25 12.96
C THR A 78 -2.15 -19.37 11.95
N GLY A 79 -2.33 -18.85 10.74
CA GLY A 79 -1.28 -18.88 9.72
C GLY A 79 0.00 -18.14 10.13
N LEU A 80 -0.12 -17.03 10.86
CA LEU A 80 1.04 -16.31 11.41
C LEU A 80 1.74 -17.11 12.51
N LYS A 81 0.98 -17.75 13.41
CA LYS A 81 1.52 -18.63 14.44
C LYS A 81 2.26 -19.82 13.82
N ASP A 82 1.67 -20.50 12.86
CA ASP A 82 2.30 -21.64 12.20
C ASP A 82 3.64 -21.27 11.54
N LEU A 83 3.77 -20.06 10.99
CA LEU A 83 5.01 -19.56 10.41
C LEU A 83 6.09 -19.27 11.46
N ASP A 84 5.69 -18.65 12.57
CA ASP A 84 6.58 -18.33 13.68
C ASP A 84 7.07 -19.60 14.41
N ASP A 85 6.16 -20.54 14.65
CA ASP A 85 6.43 -21.84 15.28
C ASP A 85 7.40 -22.66 14.42
N ALA A 86 7.15 -22.75 13.10
CA ALA A 86 8.05 -23.45 12.18
C ALA A 86 9.47 -22.86 12.18
N ALA A 87 9.59 -21.54 12.27
CA ALA A 87 10.89 -20.86 12.32
C ALA A 87 11.60 -21.06 13.68
N ALA A 88 10.85 -21.16 14.78
CA ALA A 88 11.39 -21.45 16.10
C ALA A 88 11.88 -22.89 16.21
N GLU A 89 11.08 -23.84 15.73
CA GLU A 89 11.44 -25.26 15.67
C GLU A 89 12.70 -25.49 14.84
N GLU A 90 12.83 -24.84 13.68
CA GLU A 90 14.05 -24.96 12.85
C GLU A 90 15.30 -24.43 13.56
N ARG A 91 15.15 -23.39 14.40
CA ARG A 91 16.27 -22.74 15.08
C ARG A 91 16.78 -23.51 16.29
N ASP A 92 15.88 -24.11 17.06
CA ASP A 92 16.22 -24.91 18.24
C ASP A 92 15.25 -26.09 18.39
N PRO A 93 15.45 -27.17 17.61
CA PRO A 93 14.54 -28.31 17.61
C PRO A 93 14.44 -29.01 18.98
N ASP A 94 15.53 -28.98 19.76
CA ASP A 94 15.62 -29.70 21.03
C ASP A 94 14.87 -29.00 22.17
N ASN A 95 14.62 -27.68 22.06
CA ASN A 95 13.94 -26.88 23.09
C ASN A 95 12.64 -26.22 22.62
N PHE A 96 12.19 -26.47 21.39
CA PHE A 96 10.94 -25.89 20.88
C PHE A 96 9.72 -26.42 21.65
N ASP A 97 8.89 -25.49 22.14
CA ASP A 97 7.62 -25.78 22.80
C ASP A 97 6.46 -25.07 22.07
N PRO A 98 5.61 -25.81 21.33
CA PRO A 98 4.49 -25.24 20.58
C PRO A 98 3.35 -24.69 21.47
N THR A 99 3.43 -24.91 22.79
CA THR A 99 2.47 -24.34 23.75
C THR A 99 2.82 -22.93 24.19
N PHE A 100 4.06 -22.48 23.93
CA PHE A 100 4.50 -21.14 24.26
C PHE A 100 4.46 -20.23 23.03
N ASP A 101 3.47 -19.33 22.99
CA ASP A 101 3.33 -18.37 21.89
C ASP A 101 4.46 -17.33 21.91
N LEU A 102 5.11 -17.15 20.76
CA LEU A 102 6.17 -16.15 20.57
C LEU A 102 5.69 -14.70 20.69
N ARG A 103 4.40 -14.47 20.46
CA ARG A 103 3.74 -13.16 20.54
C ARG A 103 2.27 -13.35 20.91
N ASP A 104 1.63 -12.27 21.33
CA ASP A 104 0.18 -12.27 21.59
C ASP A 104 -0.59 -12.22 20.26
N TYR A 105 -0.82 -13.39 19.64
CA TYR A 105 -1.61 -13.50 18.40
C TYR A 105 -3.06 -13.06 18.57
N ALA A 106 -3.62 -13.16 19.79
CA ALA A 106 -4.99 -12.75 20.07
C ALA A 106 -5.15 -11.22 19.97
N SER A 107 -4.10 -10.45 20.29
CA SER A 107 -4.08 -8.99 20.14
C SER A 107 -4.05 -8.50 18.68
N ILE A 108 -3.72 -9.35 17.71
CA ILE A 108 -3.60 -8.96 16.30
C ILE A 108 -5.00 -8.84 15.69
N ASP A 109 -5.45 -7.61 15.41
CA ASP A 109 -6.72 -7.37 14.72
C ASP A 109 -6.51 -6.96 13.26
N LEU A 110 -6.74 -7.90 12.34
CA LEU A 110 -6.67 -7.63 10.90
C LEU A 110 -7.96 -6.92 10.44
N PRO A 111 -7.90 -5.73 9.82
CA PRO A 111 -9.10 -5.08 9.28
C PRO A 111 -9.67 -5.86 8.09
N VAL A 112 -10.84 -6.51 8.28
CA VAL A 112 -11.52 -7.28 7.23
C VAL A 112 -12.84 -6.62 6.83
N PHE A 113 -12.97 -6.29 5.55
CA PHE A 113 -14.17 -5.68 4.96
C PHE A 113 -14.81 -6.62 3.94
N THR A 114 -15.97 -7.18 4.28
CA THR A 114 -16.78 -7.99 3.37
C THR A 114 -17.66 -7.09 2.52
N CYS A 115 -17.27 -6.88 1.26
CA CYS A 115 -17.86 -5.84 0.43
C CYS A 115 -18.87 -6.36 -0.61
N SER A 116 -19.98 -5.65 -0.80
CA SER A 116 -20.89 -5.81 -1.94
C SER A 116 -20.81 -4.58 -2.85
N SER A 117 -19.82 -4.57 -3.74
CA SER A 117 -19.55 -3.46 -4.65
C SER A 117 -20.72 -3.15 -5.59
N ARG A 118 -21.37 -4.20 -6.13
CA ARG A 118 -22.52 -4.03 -7.06
C ARG A 118 -23.73 -3.39 -6.39
N ASP A 119 -24.09 -3.83 -5.19
CA ASP A 119 -25.22 -3.21 -4.49
C ASP A 119 -24.89 -1.78 -4.08
N TYR A 120 -23.66 -1.47 -3.66
CA TYR A 120 -23.26 -0.09 -3.38
C TYR A 120 -23.43 0.83 -4.60
N VAL A 121 -22.93 0.39 -5.77
CA VAL A 121 -23.05 1.14 -7.04
C VAL A 121 -24.52 1.38 -7.40
N ARG A 122 -25.38 0.38 -7.24
CA ARG A 122 -26.82 0.45 -7.53
C ARG A 122 -27.57 1.36 -6.55
N ILE A 123 -27.28 1.25 -5.26
CA ILE A 123 -27.87 2.10 -4.20
C ILE A 123 -27.49 3.57 -4.43
N LYS A 124 -26.23 3.84 -4.82
CA LYS A 124 -25.74 5.19 -5.09
C LYS A 124 -26.13 5.72 -6.48
N GLY A 125 -26.73 4.88 -7.34
CA GLY A 125 -27.15 5.27 -8.68
C GLY A 125 -26.01 5.70 -9.60
N GLN A 126 -24.79 5.17 -9.40
CA GLN A 126 -23.60 5.62 -10.13
C GLN A 126 -23.61 5.24 -11.62
N VAL A 127 -24.30 4.16 -11.99
CA VAL A 127 -24.40 3.67 -13.37
C VAL A 127 -25.86 3.65 -13.83
N LYS A 128 -26.16 4.37 -14.91
CA LYS A 128 -27.50 4.35 -15.52
C LYS A 128 -27.78 2.98 -16.14
N GLY A 129 -28.89 2.36 -15.76
CA GLY A 129 -29.34 1.09 -16.35
C GLY A 129 -28.84 -0.19 -15.66
N ASP A 130 -28.08 -0.12 -14.58
CA ASP A 130 -27.60 -1.33 -13.85
C ASP A 130 -28.68 -1.97 -12.93
N GLY A 131 -29.90 -1.43 -12.95
CA GLY A 131 -31.05 -1.96 -12.23
C GLY A 131 -31.05 -1.65 -10.73
N GLU A 132 -31.96 -2.29 -10.01
CA GLU A 132 -32.15 -2.11 -8.57
C GLU A 132 -31.17 -2.97 -7.75
N PRO A 133 -30.82 -2.55 -6.52
CA PRO A 133 -30.02 -3.36 -5.59
C PRO A 133 -30.63 -4.74 -5.35
N THR A 134 -29.78 -5.77 -5.26
CA THR A 134 -30.23 -7.16 -5.20
C THR A 134 -30.36 -7.68 -3.76
N CYS A 135 -29.41 -7.32 -2.88
CA CYS A 135 -29.38 -7.79 -1.50
C CYS A 135 -29.61 -6.65 -0.51
N PHE A 136 -28.84 -5.57 -0.60
CA PHE A 136 -28.87 -4.47 0.36
C PHE A 136 -29.65 -3.26 -0.15
N THR A 137 -30.30 -2.53 0.76
CA THR A 137 -30.95 -1.24 0.47
C THR A 137 -30.24 -0.05 1.12
N ASN A 138 -29.42 -0.30 2.14
CA ASN A 138 -28.59 0.70 2.80
C ASN A 138 -27.14 0.56 2.30
N ALA A 139 -26.51 1.70 2.00
CA ALA A 139 -25.12 1.73 1.56
C ALA A 139 -24.15 1.25 2.66
N ALA A 140 -24.46 1.47 3.94
CA ALA A 140 -23.61 1.05 5.05
C ALA A 140 -23.43 -0.49 5.09
N ASP A 141 -24.52 -1.23 4.86
CA ASP A 141 -24.54 -2.71 4.89
C ASP A 141 -23.66 -3.36 3.80
N THR A 142 -23.25 -2.58 2.79
CA THR A 142 -22.39 -3.06 1.71
C THR A 142 -20.91 -3.17 2.11
N GLY A 143 -20.50 -2.60 3.25
CA GLY A 143 -19.11 -2.56 3.71
C GLY A 143 -18.19 -1.59 2.95
N ILE A 144 -18.63 -1.03 1.83
CA ILE A 144 -17.83 -0.09 1.03
C ILE A 144 -17.54 1.23 1.77
N PRO A 145 -18.49 1.86 2.50
CA PRO A 145 -18.19 3.09 3.26
C PRO A 145 -17.10 2.90 4.32
N ALA A 146 -17.13 1.79 5.07
CA ALA A 146 -16.12 1.49 6.07
C ALA A 146 -14.74 1.27 5.44
N LEU A 147 -14.69 0.56 4.30
CA LEU A 147 -13.46 0.41 3.52
C LEU A 147 -12.91 1.77 3.05
N GLN A 148 -13.77 2.67 2.56
CA GLN A 148 -13.37 4.03 2.14
C GLN A 148 -12.77 4.82 3.31
N GLN A 149 -13.42 4.80 4.48
CA GLN A 149 -12.93 5.47 5.69
C GLN A 149 -11.57 4.91 6.11
N TRP A 150 -11.42 3.58 6.10
CA TRP A 150 -10.14 2.93 6.37
C TRP A 150 -9.05 3.37 5.40
N CYS A 151 -9.33 3.38 4.09
CA CYS A 151 -8.39 3.90 3.10
C CYS A 151 -7.98 5.36 3.38
N HIS A 152 -8.90 6.21 3.81
CA HIS A 152 -8.57 7.58 4.20
C HIS A 152 -7.68 7.62 5.45
N GLN A 153 -8.00 6.84 6.48
CA GLN A 153 -7.23 6.74 7.73
C GLN A 153 -5.79 6.28 7.47
N LEU A 154 -5.59 5.27 6.61
CA LEU A 154 -4.27 4.79 6.20
C LEU A 154 -3.37 5.90 5.62
N THR A 155 -3.96 6.92 4.99
CA THR A 155 -3.20 8.03 4.40
C THR A 155 -2.86 9.15 5.38
N VAL A 156 -3.50 9.21 6.56
CA VAL A 156 -3.37 10.33 7.50
C VAL A 156 -1.92 10.51 7.95
N ALA A 157 -1.28 9.46 8.48
CA ALA A 157 0.10 9.52 8.95
C ALA A 157 1.08 9.95 7.84
N SER A 158 0.89 9.44 6.62
CA SER A 158 1.71 9.83 5.46
C SER A 158 1.51 11.29 5.07
N ARG A 159 0.27 11.77 5.07
CA ARG A 159 -0.06 13.16 4.74
C ARG A 159 0.47 14.13 5.80
N GLU A 160 0.34 13.76 7.07
CA GLU A 160 0.85 14.55 8.19
C GLU A 160 2.38 14.68 8.13
N ARG A 161 3.08 13.56 7.95
CA ARG A 161 4.53 13.55 7.74
C ARG A 161 4.94 14.44 6.56
N SER A 162 4.23 14.34 5.43
CA SER A 162 4.50 15.17 4.24
C SER A 162 4.32 16.65 4.54
N ALA A 163 3.26 17.03 5.25
CA ALA A 163 3.00 18.40 5.67
C ALA A 163 4.08 18.92 6.64
N ARG A 164 4.49 18.12 7.63
CA ARG A 164 5.59 18.44 8.55
C ARG A 164 6.90 18.67 7.80
N SER A 165 7.26 17.76 6.88
CA SER A 165 8.45 17.91 6.04
C SER A 165 8.41 19.20 5.22
N PHE A 166 7.27 19.52 4.61
CA PHE A 166 7.09 20.77 3.86
C PHE A 166 7.28 22.00 4.74
N PHE A 167 6.69 22.03 5.94
CA PHE A 167 6.88 23.15 6.88
C PHE A 167 8.33 23.29 7.33
N THR A 168 9.03 22.19 7.58
CA THR A 168 10.46 22.22 7.92
C THR A 168 11.30 22.81 6.78
N GLN A 169 11.06 22.38 5.54
CA GLN A 169 11.75 22.91 4.37
C GLN A 169 11.45 24.40 4.15
N LEU A 170 10.18 24.81 4.28
CA LEU A 170 9.77 26.20 4.15
C LEU A 170 10.37 27.08 5.25
N LYS A 171 10.45 26.57 6.50
CA LYS A 171 11.10 27.26 7.62
C LYS A 171 12.59 27.44 7.36
N ALA A 172 13.27 26.39 6.91
CA ALA A 172 14.68 26.43 6.54
C ALA A 172 14.95 27.47 5.45
N PHE A 173 14.13 27.46 4.38
CA PHE A 173 14.22 28.43 3.29
C PHE A 173 14.01 29.87 3.79
N ALA A 174 12.94 30.12 4.54
CA ALA A 174 12.63 31.44 5.08
C ALA A 174 13.74 31.95 6.02
N ALA A 175 14.27 31.08 6.89
CA ALA A 175 15.41 31.42 7.75
C ALA A 175 16.69 31.72 6.93
N GLY A 176 16.92 30.98 5.84
CA GLY A 176 18.01 31.24 4.90
C GLY A 176 17.91 32.63 4.26
N VAL A 177 16.73 32.99 3.74
CA VAL A 177 16.45 34.32 3.16
C VAL A 177 16.64 35.43 4.21
N GLN A 178 16.15 35.23 5.43
CA GLN A 178 16.35 36.18 6.52
C GLN A 178 17.84 36.38 6.83
N SER A 179 18.60 35.29 6.92
CA SER A 179 20.04 35.29 7.19
C SER A 179 20.83 36.02 6.09
N TYR A 180 20.45 35.79 4.83
CA TYR A 180 21.05 36.45 3.66
C TYR A 180 20.83 37.97 3.67
N ILE A 181 19.58 38.40 3.90
CA ILE A 181 19.19 39.81 3.79
C ILE A 181 19.76 40.67 4.93
N GLN A 182 19.91 40.10 6.13
CA GLN A 182 20.43 40.82 7.30
C GLN A 182 21.92 41.19 7.17
N GLY A 183 22.66 40.53 6.28
CA GLY A 183 24.04 40.89 5.95
C GLY A 183 25.07 40.63 7.05
N ILE A 184 26.33 40.93 6.73
CA ILE A 184 27.47 40.76 7.65
C ILE A 184 28.15 42.13 7.85
N SER A 185 28.19 42.62 9.09
CA SER A 185 28.92 43.81 9.50
C SER A 185 30.35 43.45 9.92
N GLY A 186 31.34 44.28 9.57
CA GLY A 186 32.73 44.11 10.01
C GLY A 186 33.61 43.17 9.17
N VAL A 187 33.18 42.79 7.96
CA VAL A 187 33.92 41.90 7.04
C VAL A 187 34.31 42.65 5.78
N THR A 188 35.57 42.51 5.33
CA THR A 188 36.03 43.18 4.12
C THR A 188 35.57 42.44 2.85
N VAL A 189 35.49 43.16 1.73
CA VAL A 189 35.20 42.54 0.42
C VAL A 189 36.26 41.48 0.06
N ALA A 190 37.52 41.68 0.49
CA ALA A 190 38.61 40.74 0.26
C ALA A 190 38.42 39.42 1.03
N ASP A 191 37.93 39.48 2.28
CA ASP A 191 37.67 38.28 3.08
C ASP A 191 36.54 37.42 2.47
N ARG A 192 35.50 38.08 1.93
CA ARG A 192 34.41 37.41 1.21
C ARG A 192 34.90 36.76 -0.09
N GLU A 193 35.67 37.49 -0.88
CA GLU A 193 36.21 37.02 -2.16
C GLU A 193 37.17 35.83 -1.97
N ALA A 194 37.94 35.79 -0.87
CA ALA A 194 38.81 34.66 -0.56
C ALA A 194 38.03 33.36 -0.28
N LEU A 195 36.88 33.45 0.41
CA LEU A 195 35.99 32.30 0.59
C LEU A 195 35.33 31.92 -0.74
N ARG A 196 34.84 32.90 -1.50
CA ARG A 196 34.23 32.68 -2.82
C ARG A 196 35.15 31.87 -3.73
N GLN A 197 36.38 32.34 -3.95
CA GLN A 197 37.35 31.69 -4.85
C GLN A 197 37.68 30.25 -4.48
N ARG A 198 37.45 29.86 -3.21
CA ARG A 198 37.74 28.52 -2.72
C ARG A 198 36.52 27.61 -2.70
N TRP A 199 35.35 28.16 -2.44
CA TRP A 199 34.16 27.38 -2.05
C TRP A 199 32.94 27.60 -2.94
N GLU A 200 32.91 28.65 -3.77
CA GLU A 200 31.87 28.83 -4.78
C GLU A 200 32.14 27.91 -5.97
N SER A 201 31.12 27.16 -6.36
CA SER A 201 31.13 26.35 -7.58
C SER A 201 30.87 27.21 -8.80
N ASP A 202 31.56 26.94 -9.91
CA ASP A 202 31.18 27.52 -11.21
C ASP A 202 29.80 26.99 -11.65
N GLU A 203 28.88 27.90 -12.03
CA GLU A 203 27.48 27.63 -12.45
C GLU A 203 27.33 26.55 -13.54
N PHE A 204 28.39 26.22 -14.28
CA PHE A 204 28.39 25.28 -15.41
C PHE A 204 28.75 23.83 -15.09
N ASN A 205 29.15 23.49 -13.86
CA ASN A 205 29.75 22.18 -13.54
C ASN A 205 28.92 21.28 -12.61
N ILE A 206 27.60 21.31 -12.79
CA ILE A 206 26.62 20.61 -11.95
C ILE A 206 26.53 19.09 -12.23
N TYR A 207 27.33 18.57 -13.17
CA TYR A 207 27.38 17.16 -13.60
C TYR A 207 28.76 16.49 -13.47
N GLY A 208 29.70 17.07 -12.70
CA GLY A 208 30.70 16.31 -11.95
C GLY A 208 31.66 15.32 -12.65
N GLU A 209 31.87 15.34 -13.97
CA GLU A 209 32.83 14.40 -14.61
C GLU A 209 34.24 14.98 -14.86
N ALA A 210 34.46 16.27 -14.63
CA ALA A 210 35.76 16.90 -14.87
C ALA A 210 36.64 16.87 -13.61
N PRO A 211 37.83 16.24 -13.62
CA PRO A 211 38.77 16.33 -12.51
C PRO A 211 39.25 17.77 -12.31
N GLY A 212 38.90 18.38 -11.16
CA GLY A 212 39.34 19.72 -10.78
C GLY A 212 38.25 20.75 -10.49
N VAL A 213 36.96 20.37 -10.46
CA VAL A 213 35.87 21.26 -10.02
C VAL A 213 36.02 21.54 -8.53
N LYS A 214 36.10 22.82 -8.16
CA LYS A 214 36.18 23.29 -6.76
C LYS A 214 34.84 23.88 -6.36
N GLY A 215 34.45 23.69 -5.11
CA GLY A 215 33.23 24.24 -4.53
C GLY A 215 32.62 23.33 -3.48
N VAL A 216 31.66 23.84 -2.71
CA VAL A 216 31.02 23.07 -1.63
C VAL A 216 30.20 21.90 -2.18
N ALA A 217 29.35 22.14 -3.18
CA ALA A 217 28.50 21.12 -3.78
C ALA A 217 29.27 19.96 -4.43
N PRO A 218 30.30 20.18 -5.28
CA PRO A 218 31.07 19.09 -5.89
C PRO A 218 31.91 18.32 -4.86
N GLU A 219 32.48 18.98 -3.84
CA GLU A 219 33.21 18.31 -2.75
C GLU A 219 32.29 17.39 -1.93
N LEU A 220 31.09 17.87 -1.57
CA LEU A 220 30.09 17.03 -0.90
C LEU A 220 29.57 15.91 -1.79
N ALA A 221 29.27 16.19 -3.06
CA ALA A 221 28.81 15.17 -4.01
C ALA A 221 29.84 14.03 -4.11
N GLN A 222 31.13 14.36 -4.22
CA GLN A 222 32.19 13.35 -4.26
C GLN A 222 32.30 12.55 -2.95
N ARG A 223 32.16 13.20 -1.78
CA ARG A 223 32.10 12.52 -0.49
C ARG A 223 30.88 11.59 -0.40
N PHE A 224 29.74 12.01 -0.95
CA PHE A 224 28.50 11.24 -0.94
C PHE A 224 28.55 10.03 -1.87
N VAL A 225 29.14 10.13 -3.07
CA VAL A 225 29.30 8.98 -3.99
C VAL A 225 29.94 7.79 -3.26
N ASN A 226 31.06 8.02 -2.58
CA ASN A 226 31.75 6.95 -1.83
C ASN A 226 30.88 6.36 -0.70
N LEU A 227 30.07 7.18 -0.03
CA LEU A 227 29.16 6.72 1.02
C LEU A 227 27.99 5.93 0.45
N ILE A 228 27.49 6.33 -0.73
CA ILE A 228 26.39 5.65 -1.43
C ILE A 228 26.88 4.28 -1.90
N ASP A 229 28.05 4.21 -2.52
CA ASP A 229 28.64 2.94 -2.96
C ASP A 229 28.82 1.96 -1.79
N ASP A 230 29.39 2.43 -0.67
CA ASP A 230 29.52 1.63 0.55
C ASP A 230 28.16 1.20 1.12
N CYS A 231 27.14 2.07 1.04
CA CYS A 231 25.77 1.73 1.46
C CYS A 231 25.15 0.65 0.58
N VAL A 232 25.28 0.76 -0.75
CA VAL A 232 24.76 -0.21 -1.72
C VAL A 232 25.43 -1.57 -1.51
N GLU A 233 26.75 -1.61 -1.37
CA GLU A 233 27.48 -2.87 -1.15
C GLU A 233 27.15 -3.50 0.20
N LYS A 234 26.97 -2.69 1.26
CA LYS A 234 26.49 -3.20 2.56
C LYS A 234 25.07 -3.75 2.48
N LEU A 235 24.18 -3.11 1.73
CA LEU A 235 22.81 -3.61 1.52
C LEU A 235 22.83 -4.96 0.80
N LYS A 236 23.58 -5.08 -0.31
CA LYS A 236 23.73 -6.35 -1.04
C LYS A 236 24.29 -7.45 -0.15
N THR A 237 25.36 -7.15 0.59
CA THR A 237 25.97 -8.09 1.54
C THR A 237 24.96 -8.53 2.61
N HIS A 238 24.26 -7.58 3.20
CA HIS A 238 23.24 -7.87 4.22
C HIS A 238 22.10 -8.74 3.68
N PHE A 239 21.64 -8.50 2.45
CA PHE A 239 20.61 -9.34 1.82
C PHE A 239 21.12 -10.76 1.59
N ARG A 240 22.34 -10.93 1.07
CA ARG A 240 22.92 -12.25 0.83
C ARG A 240 23.17 -13.01 2.14
N ASP A 241 23.83 -12.39 3.11
CA ASP A 241 24.08 -12.98 4.43
C ASP A 241 22.79 -13.40 5.13
N GLY A 242 21.70 -12.65 4.92
CA GLY A 242 20.41 -12.92 5.54
C GLY A 242 19.55 -13.96 4.83
N LEU A 243 19.69 -14.11 3.51
CA LEU A 243 18.72 -14.86 2.68
C LEU A 243 19.31 -15.94 1.79
N GLU A 244 20.58 -15.85 1.37
CA GLU A 244 21.13 -16.73 0.34
C GLU A 244 20.99 -18.21 0.72
N GLU A 245 21.51 -18.60 1.88
CA GLU A 245 21.41 -19.98 2.36
C GLU A 245 19.94 -20.44 2.51
N LYS A 246 19.07 -19.57 3.02
CA LYS A 246 17.64 -19.88 3.19
C LYS A 246 16.91 -20.02 1.85
N CYS A 247 17.29 -19.26 0.84
CA CYS A 247 16.79 -19.41 -0.52
C CYS A 247 17.29 -20.73 -1.12
N ARG A 248 18.55 -21.13 -0.91
CA ARG A 248 19.07 -22.43 -1.39
C ARG A 248 18.37 -23.61 -0.73
N ILE A 249 18.22 -23.61 0.59
CA ILE A 249 17.47 -24.64 1.31
C ILE A 249 15.99 -24.64 0.87
N GLY A 250 15.39 -23.46 0.74
CA GLY A 250 14.01 -23.32 0.27
C GLY A 250 13.81 -23.88 -1.15
N ALA A 251 14.79 -23.71 -2.03
CA ALA A 251 14.77 -24.26 -3.38
C ALA A 251 14.83 -25.80 -3.36
N ALA A 252 15.74 -26.37 -2.56
CA ALA A 252 15.82 -27.83 -2.37
C ALA A 252 14.50 -28.39 -1.81
N ASN A 253 13.93 -27.76 -0.78
CA ASN A 253 12.65 -28.17 -0.19
C ASN A 253 11.49 -28.13 -1.21
N ALA A 254 11.43 -27.08 -2.03
CA ALA A 254 10.43 -26.96 -3.07
C ALA A 254 10.62 -27.99 -4.17
N SER A 255 11.87 -28.26 -4.59
CA SER A 255 12.18 -29.31 -5.54
C SER A 255 11.75 -30.69 -5.02
N ASP A 256 12.10 -31.04 -3.78
CA ASP A 256 11.77 -32.33 -3.19
C ASP A 256 10.26 -32.55 -3.08
N ALA A 257 9.51 -31.51 -2.73
CA ALA A 257 8.06 -31.56 -2.64
C ALA A 257 7.33 -31.45 -3.99
N ALA A 258 7.96 -30.93 -5.05
CA ALA A 258 7.29 -30.50 -6.29
C ALA A 258 6.37 -31.56 -6.91
N VAL A 259 6.85 -32.79 -7.02
CA VAL A 259 6.11 -33.90 -7.63
C VAL A 259 4.90 -34.28 -6.76
N GLN A 260 5.10 -34.36 -5.45
CA GLN A 260 4.03 -34.66 -4.50
C GLN A 260 2.96 -33.55 -4.53
N THR A 261 3.37 -32.29 -4.48
CA THR A 261 2.47 -31.13 -4.58
C THR A 261 1.62 -31.18 -5.86
N SER A 262 2.23 -31.49 -7.01
CA SER A 262 1.50 -31.67 -8.27
C SER A 262 0.50 -32.83 -8.23
N ASP A 263 0.88 -33.96 -7.63
CA ASP A 263 0.03 -35.15 -7.50
C ASP A 263 -1.19 -34.86 -6.60
N GLU A 264 -0.96 -34.26 -5.43
CA GLU A 264 -1.99 -33.81 -4.48
C GLU A 264 -2.92 -32.77 -5.10
N PHE A 265 -2.37 -31.77 -5.78
CA PHE A 265 -3.15 -30.76 -6.50
C PHE A 265 -4.09 -31.40 -7.52
N SER A 266 -3.56 -32.33 -8.33
CA SER A 266 -4.35 -32.97 -9.39
C SER A 266 -5.41 -33.94 -8.86
N SER A 267 -5.18 -34.56 -7.69
CA SER A 267 -6.08 -35.52 -7.07
C SER A 267 -7.21 -34.83 -6.29
N GLY A 268 -6.94 -33.65 -5.73
CA GLY A 268 -7.92 -32.82 -5.03
C GLY A 268 -8.96 -32.12 -5.91
N MET A 269 -9.03 -32.41 -7.21
CA MET A 269 -10.01 -31.77 -8.10
C MET A 269 -10.55 -32.67 -9.20
N HIS A 270 -11.77 -32.33 -9.67
CA HIS A 270 -12.40 -33.01 -10.79
C HIS A 270 -11.59 -32.81 -12.09
N TRP A 271 -11.52 -33.85 -12.93
CA TRP A 271 -10.67 -33.88 -14.13
C TRP A 271 -10.89 -32.72 -15.10
N ALA A 272 -12.13 -32.24 -15.23
CA ALA A 272 -12.46 -31.12 -16.11
C ALA A 272 -11.87 -29.80 -15.59
N THR A 273 -11.81 -29.64 -14.25
CA THR A 273 -11.15 -28.52 -13.58
C THR A 273 -9.64 -28.59 -13.81
N TYR A 274 -9.03 -29.76 -13.57
CA TYR A 274 -7.59 -29.94 -13.79
C TYR A 274 -7.17 -29.64 -15.24
N ARG A 275 -7.96 -30.10 -16.23
CA ARG A 275 -7.71 -29.78 -17.64
C ARG A 275 -7.87 -28.28 -17.94
N ALA A 276 -8.76 -27.59 -17.25
CA ALA A 276 -8.88 -26.14 -17.36
C ALA A 276 -7.67 -25.42 -16.73
N THR A 277 -7.14 -25.93 -15.62
CA THR A 277 -5.91 -25.44 -14.99
C THR A 277 -4.71 -25.59 -15.92
N LEU A 278 -4.49 -26.77 -16.52
CA LEU A 278 -3.40 -26.99 -17.50
C LEU A 278 -3.51 -26.01 -18.68
N ARG A 279 -4.71 -25.83 -19.24
CA ARG A 279 -4.94 -24.88 -20.35
C ARG A 279 -4.63 -23.42 -19.98
N ARG A 280 -4.74 -23.08 -18.70
CA ARG A 280 -4.49 -21.73 -18.17
C ARG A 280 -3.13 -21.66 -17.47
N HIS A 281 -2.19 -22.53 -17.85
CA HIS A 281 -0.82 -22.54 -17.34
C HIS A 281 -0.74 -22.51 -15.80
N GLY A 282 -1.57 -23.32 -15.13
CA GLY A 282 -1.57 -23.45 -13.68
C GLY A 282 -2.58 -22.58 -12.94
N GLU A 283 -3.20 -21.60 -13.60
CA GLU A 283 -4.02 -20.57 -12.94
C GLU A 283 -5.52 -20.77 -13.19
N PHE A 284 -6.15 -21.61 -12.37
CA PHE A 284 -7.61 -21.77 -12.44
C PHE A 284 -8.24 -22.22 -11.12
N ARG A 285 -8.94 -21.29 -10.46
CA ARG A 285 -9.58 -21.43 -9.12
C ARG A 285 -8.58 -21.67 -7.98
N ARG A 286 -7.65 -22.60 -8.16
CA ARG A 286 -6.41 -22.77 -7.40
C ARG A 286 -5.23 -22.48 -8.33
N ASN A 287 -4.13 -21.99 -7.78
CA ASN A 287 -2.92 -21.67 -8.52
C ASN A 287 -1.83 -22.70 -8.23
N LEU A 288 -1.58 -23.61 -9.17
CA LEU A 288 -0.54 -24.63 -9.00
C LEU A 288 0.86 -23.99 -8.90
N ASN A 289 1.10 -22.89 -9.61
CA ASN A 289 2.41 -22.24 -9.61
C ASN A 289 2.71 -21.68 -8.21
N GLU A 290 1.73 -21.09 -7.52
CA GLU A 290 1.89 -20.64 -6.13
C GLU A 290 2.05 -21.81 -5.16
N GLU A 291 1.25 -22.88 -5.31
CA GLU A 291 1.34 -24.04 -4.42
C GLU A 291 2.71 -24.73 -4.49
N LEU A 292 3.31 -24.78 -5.69
CA LEU A 292 4.67 -25.28 -5.89
C LEU A 292 5.74 -24.43 -5.18
N THR A 293 5.49 -23.15 -4.94
CA THR A 293 6.43 -22.27 -4.20
C THR A 293 6.28 -22.33 -2.69
N LEU A 294 5.22 -22.94 -2.15
CA LEU A 294 4.94 -22.91 -0.71
C LEU A 294 6.09 -23.46 0.16
N PRO A 295 6.76 -24.57 -0.19
CA PRO A 295 7.90 -25.04 0.60
C PRO A 295 9.06 -24.04 0.62
N PHE A 296 9.29 -23.35 -0.51
CA PHE A 296 10.29 -22.30 -0.61
C PHE A 296 9.92 -21.10 0.27
N THR A 297 8.71 -20.56 0.10
CA THR A 297 8.30 -19.32 0.77
C THR A 297 8.20 -19.50 2.28
N ARG A 298 7.78 -20.67 2.76
CA ARG A 298 7.79 -21.01 4.20
C ARG A 298 9.20 -20.99 4.78
N ASN A 299 10.17 -21.59 4.08
CA ASN A 299 11.56 -21.63 4.54
C ASN A 299 12.20 -20.24 4.65
N VAL A 300 11.83 -19.33 3.75
CA VAL A 300 12.42 -17.99 3.67
C VAL A 300 11.70 -16.96 4.55
N ALA A 301 10.42 -17.18 4.90
CA ALA A 301 9.55 -16.18 5.50
C ALA A 301 10.13 -15.47 6.74
N ALA A 302 10.68 -16.22 7.70
CA ALA A 302 11.20 -15.64 8.95
C ALA A 302 12.47 -14.82 8.72
N SER A 303 13.42 -15.34 7.93
CA SER A 303 14.64 -14.60 7.57
C SER A 303 14.32 -13.36 6.73
N TRP A 304 13.30 -13.43 5.88
CA TRP A 304 12.80 -12.29 5.11
C TRP A 304 12.38 -11.15 6.03
N GLY A 305 11.50 -11.40 7.00
CA GLY A 305 11.08 -10.39 7.97
C GLY A 305 12.27 -9.77 8.71
N LYS A 306 13.16 -10.62 9.24
CA LYS A 306 14.35 -10.17 9.98
C LYS A 306 15.27 -9.25 9.17
N VAL A 307 15.48 -9.57 7.89
CA VAL A 307 16.36 -8.78 7.02
C VAL A 307 15.81 -7.38 6.80
N PHE A 308 14.50 -7.25 6.54
CA PHE A 308 13.88 -5.96 6.24
C PHE A 308 13.45 -5.16 7.48
N GLU A 309 13.38 -5.78 8.66
CA GLU A 309 13.11 -5.11 9.94
C GLU A 309 14.36 -4.47 10.57
N SER A 310 15.55 -4.80 10.07
CA SER A 310 16.82 -4.24 10.57
C SER A 310 16.96 -2.74 10.25
N ASP A 311 17.75 -2.01 11.06
CA ASP A 311 18.06 -0.62 10.75
C ASP A 311 19.15 -0.51 9.67
N LEU A 312 18.70 -0.58 8.42
CA LEU A 312 19.57 -0.60 7.24
C LEU A 312 20.25 0.76 6.95
N PHE A 313 19.70 1.88 7.45
CA PHE A 313 20.12 3.22 7.03
C PHE A 313 20.69 4.11 8.15
N GLY A 314 20.54 3.76 9.43
CA GLY A 314 21.08 4.56 10.54
C GLY A 314 22.58 4.83 10.47
N PRO A 315 23.44 3.84 10.17
CA PRO A 315 24.87 4.06 9.99
C PRO A 315 25.19 4.99 8.81
N PHE A 316 24.46 4.85 7.70
CA PHE A 316 24.62 5.71 6.52
C PHE A 316 24.22 7.16 6.82
N GLU A 317 23.07 7.38 7.47
CA GLU A 317 22.61 8.71 7.88
C GLU A 317 23.65 9.42 8.76
N THR A 318 24.25 8.68 9.70
CA THR A 318 25.31 9.18 10.58
C THR A 318 26.56 9.57 9.78
N ALA A 319 26.96 8.75 8.81
CA ALA A 319 28.12 9.02 7.97
C ALA A 319 27.93 10.27 7.08
N VAL A 320 26.74 10.44 6.50
CA VAL A 320 26.39 11.64 5.70
C VAL A 320 26.44 12.90 6.57
N LYS A 321 25.82 12.89 7.77
CA LYS A 321 25.89 14.03 8.71
C LYS A 321 27.34 14.38 9.08
N LYS A 322 28.17 13.36 9.31
CA LYS A 322 29.60 13.55 9.61
C LYS A 322 30.35 14.17 8.44
N ALA A 323 30.07 13.74 7.20
CA ALA A 323 30.70 14.30 6.00
C ALA A 323 30.33 15.78 5.80
N VAL A 324 29.05 16.13 5.99
CA VAL A 324 28.56 17.52 5.94
C VAL A 324 29.22 18.36 7.03
N ASN A 325 29.15 17.91 8.29
CA ASN A 325 29.74 18.64 9.41
C ASN A 325 31.26 18.84 9.24
N GLY A 326 31.96 17.80 8.74
CA GLY A 326 33.39 17.90 8.44
C GLY A 326 33.71 19.00 7.44
N LEU A 327 32.96 19.10 6.34
CA LEU A 327 33.19 20.16 5.35
C LEU A 327 32.84 21.55 5.91
N LEU A 328 31.78 21.66 6.71
CA LEU A 328 31.40 22.94 7.33
C LEU A 328 32.48 23.45 8.31
N LEU A 329 33.11 22.54 9.06
CA LEU A 329 34.25 22.88 9.92
C LEU A 329 35.47 23.31 9.09
N GLU A 330 35.73 22.66 7.95
CA GLU A 330 36.78 23.10 7.02
C GLU A 330 36.50 24.53 6.50
N ILE A 331 35.26 24.87 6.21
CA ILE A 331 34.88 26.24 5.78
C ILE A 331 35.10 27.24 6.92
N GLU A 332 34.69 26.91 8.14
CA GLU A 332 34.94 27.74 9.34
C GLU A 332 36.44 27.98 9.57
N ASP A 333 37.27 26.94 9.43
CA ASP A 333 38.71 27.04 9.62
C ASP A 333 39.39 27.94 8.59
N ASN A 334 38.87 27.95 7.37
CA ASN A 334 39.37 28.78 6.27
C ASN A 334 38.77 30.19 6.23
N ALA A 335 37.77 30.49 7.07
CA ALA A 335 37.20 31.81 7.17
C ALA A 335 38.17 32.80 7.85
N ALA A 336 38.19 34.04 7.37
CA ALA A 336 38.93 35.12 8.00
C ALA A 336 38.48 35.32 9.47
N PRO A 337 39.33 35.85 10.38
CA PRO A 337 38.98 36.02 11.78
C PRO A 337 37.65 36.75 12.03
N GLY A 338 37.31 37.76 11.20
CA GLY A 338 36.04 38.48 11.28
C GLY A 338 34.81 37.73 10.77
N LEU A 339 35.01 36.60 10.08
CA LEU A 339 33.97 35.72 9.55
C LEU A 339 33.79 34.42 10.34
N LYS A 340 34.74 34.04 11.21
CA LYS A 340 34.72 32.73 11.90
C LYS A 340 33.46 32.50 12.72
N ASP A 341 33.09 33.43 13.60
CA ASP A 341 31.88 33.29 14.43
C ASP A 341 30.62 33.15 13.56
N ARG A 342 30.57 33.86 12.43
CA ARG A 342 29.46 33.78 11.49
C ARG A 342 29.47 32.48 10.69
N ALA A 343 30.63 32.04 10.23
CA ALA A 343 30.81 30.77 9.53
C ALA A 343 30.39 29.60 10.42
N LYS A 344 30.74 29.65 11.71
CA LYS A 344 30.28 28.71 12.72
C LYS A 344 28.76 28.70 12.86
N ILE A 345 28.14 29.86 13.13
CA ILE A 345 26.68 29.97 13.29
C ILE A 345 25.94 29.51 12.01
N GLN A 346 26.43 29.91 10.84
CA GLN A 346 25.83 29.52 9.57
C GLN A 346 26.04 28.03 9.28
N GLY A 347 27.19 27.46 9.66
CA GLY A 347 27.47 26.03 9.59
C GLY A 347 26.53 25.22 10.50
N GLU A 348 26.34 25.65 11.75
CA GLU A 348 25.40 25.00 12.69
C GLU A 348 23.96 25.03 12.14
N LEU A 349 23.53 26.16 11.57
CA LEU A 349 22.22 26.29 10.93
C LEU A 349 22.10 25.38 9.70
N CYS A 350 23.13 25.36 8.85
CA CYS A 350 23.17 24.54 7.65
C CYS A 350 23.11 23.04 7.99
N LEU A 351 23.85 22.61 9.02
CA LEU A 351 23.86 21.23 9.49
C LEU A 351 22.49 20.80 10.03
N ALA A 352 21.83 21.67 10.80
CA ALA A 352 20.47 21.39 11.29
C ALA A 352 19.48 21.21 10.13
N GLN A 353 19.52 22.11 9.14
CA GLN A 353 18.66 22.01 7.95
C GLN A 353 18.98 20.78 7.09
N ALA A 354 20.26 20.48 6.89
CA ALA A 354 20.71 19.29 6.18
C ALA A 354 20.26 18.01 6.89
N GLY A 355 20.24 18.00 8.22
CA GLY A 355 19.72 16.90 9.01
C GLY A 355 18.23 16.62 8.77
N ASP A 356 17.42 17.67 8.61
CA ASP A 356 16.00 17.52 8.33
C ASP A 356 15.73 17.06 6.90
N VAL A 357 16.46 17.60 5.92
CA VAL A 357 16.39 17.13 4.52
C VAL A 357 16.83 15.68 4.42
N LEU A 358 17.95 15.32 5.06
CA LEU A 358 18.44 13.94 5.07
C LEU A 358 17.43 12.96 5.67
N ARG A 359 16.73 13.34 6.74
CA ARG A 359 15.66 12.52 7.33
C ARG A 359 14.55 12.25 6.30
N ALA A 360 14.14 13.26 5.53
CA ALA A 360 13.15 13.09 4.47
C ALA A 360 13.67 12.18 3.34
N ILE A 361 14.96 12.28 2.99
CA ILE A 361 15.61 11.36 2.03
C ILE A 361 15.55 9.93 2.56
N MET A 362 15.88 9.69 3.83
CA MET A 362 15.83 8.35 4.43
C MET A 362 14.42 7.76 4.42
N GLU A 363 13.39 8.55 4.70
CA GLU A 363 11.99 8.08 4.60
C GLU A 363 11.61 7.70 3.16
N MET A 364 12.02 8.50 2.17
CA MET A 364 11.78 8.22 0.75
C MET A 364 12.46 6.90 0.31
N VAL A 365 13.69 6.67 0.75
CA VAL A 365 14.44 5.45 0.46
C VAL A 365 13.84 4.24 1.17
N ARG A 366 13.46 4.35 2.45
CA ARG A 366 12.73 3.29 3.17
C ARG A 366 11.41 2.95 2.48
N GLY A 367 10.70 3.94 1.95
CA GLY A 367 9.48 3.73 1.15
C GLY A 367 9.74 2.97 -0.14
N THR A 368 10.83 3.29 -0.85
CA THR A 368 11.24 2.58 -2.08
C THR A 368 11.56 1.12 -1.78
N LEU A 369 12.41 0.88 -0.77
CA LEU A 369 12.76 -0.46 -0.31
C LEU A 369 11.49 -1.26 0.06
N SER A 370 10.57 -0.63 0.81
CA SER A 370 9.32 -1.26 1.23
C SER A 370 8.38 -1.63 0.09
N SER A 371 8.38 -0.84 -1.00
CA SER A 371 7.60 -1.14 -2.18
C SER A 371 8.22 -2.29 -2.97
N GLN A 372 9.54 -2.25 -3.19
CA GLN A 372 10.22 -3.23 -4.02
C GLN A 372 10.30 -4.61 -3.34
N GLN A 373 10.47 -4.69 -2.02
CA GLN A 373 10.45 -5.99 -1.31
C GLN A 373 9.14 -6.77 -1.54
N LYS A 374 8.00 -6.08 -1.72
CA LYS A 374 6.70 -6.72 -1.95
C LYS A 374 6.59 -7.31 -3.35
N GLU A 375 7.28 -6.74 -4.32
CA GLU A 375 7.32 -7.26 -5.68
C GLU A 375 8.24 -8.48 -5.76
N VAL A 376 9.40 -8.42 -5.09
CA VAL A 376 10.35 -9.56 -5.04
C VAL A 376 9.74 -10.76 -4.31
N SER A 377 9.03 -10.57 -3.20
CA SER A 377 8.37 -11.68 -2.50
C SER A 377 7.30 -12.40 -3.34
N ARG A 378 6.86 -11.79 -4.45
CA ARG A 378 5.86 -12.34 -5.37
C ARG A 378 6.43 -12.84 -6.68
N CYS A 379 7.73 -12.70 -6.93
CA CYS A 379 8.33 -13.02 -8.24
C CYS A 379 8.47 -14.52 -8.51
N MET A 380 8.49 -15.36 -7.47
CA MET A 380 8.73 -16.79 -7.59
C MET A 380 7.62 -17.53 -8.36
N ALA A 381 6.34 -17.24 -8.09
CA ALA A 381 5.24 -17.90 -8.78
C ALA A 381 5.19 -17.57 -10.30
N PRO A 382 5.39 -16.31 -10.74
CA PRO A 382 5.61 -15.97 -12.14
C PRO A 382 6.80 -16.68 -12.78
N HIS A 383 7.93 -16.80 -12.07
CA HIS A 383 9.11 -17.54 -12.55
C HIS A 383 8.81 -19.02 -12.77
N VAL A 384 8.26 -19.70 -11.74
CA VAL A 384 7.83 -21.10 -11.84
C VAL A 384 6.84 -21.30 -12.98
N ARG A 385 5.87 -20.40 -13.14
CA ARG A 385 4.93 -20.44 -14.26
C ARG A 385 5.67 -20.41 -15.59
N ALA A 386 6.59 -19.46 -15.77
CA ALA A 386 7.33 -19.30 -17.02
C ALA A 386 8.09 -20.58 -17.40
N GLN A 387 8.75 -21.21 -16.44
CA GLN A 387 9.49 -22.46 -16.65
C GLN A 387 8.58 -23.68 -16.94
N LEU A 388 7.33 -23.65 -16.45
CA LEU A 388 6.37 -24.74 -16.62
C LEU A 388 5.47 -24.63 -17.86
N ILE A 389 5.50 -23.51 -18.61
CA ILE A 389 4.64 -23.30 -19.80
C ILE A 389 4.73 -24.48 -20.77
N ASP A 390 5.94 -24.90 -21.11
CA ASP A 390 6.18 -26.02 -22.02
C ASP A 390 5.60 -27.34 -21.49
N GLY A 391 5.71 -27.56 -20.17
CA GLY A 391 5.13 -28.73 -19.51
C GLY A 391 3.60 -28.73 -19.60
N TYR A 392 2.97 -27.59 -19.35
CA TYR A 392 1.53 -27.40 -19.46
C TYR A 392 1.04 -27.64 -20.90
N ASP A 393 1.73 -27.07 -21.88
CA ASP A 393 1.36 -27.14 -23.29
C ASP A 393 1.51 -28.59 -23.82
N ARG A 394 2.62 -29.27 -23.50
CA ARG A 394 2.82 -30.70 -23.83
C ARG A 394 1.74 -31.58 -23.21
N ALA A 395 1.38 -31.34 -21.95
CA ALA A 395 0.28 -32.08 -21.33
C ALA A 395 -1.06 -31.81 -22.04
N MET A 396 -1.27 -30.62 -22.62
CA MET A 396 -2.50 -30.30 -23.34
C MET A 396 -2.61 -30.92 -24.74
N GLU A 397 -1.51 -31.42 -25.31
CA GLU A 397 -1.48 -32.16 -26.58
C GLU A 397 -2.15 -33.53 -26.48
N GLU A 398 -2.19 -34.12 -25.28
CA GLU A 398 -2.82 -35.42 -25.03
C GLU A 398 -4.34 -35.40 -25.26
N ARG A 399 -4.80 -36.27 -26.16
CA ARG A 399 -6.20 -36.35 -26.63
C ARG A 399 -6.73 -37.78 -26.64
N GLY A 400 -8.05 -37.93 -26.67
CA GLY A 400 -8.73 -39.22 -26.77
C GLY A 400 -8.97 -39.92 -25.43
N ARG A 401 -9.39 -41.19 -25.49
CA ARG A 401 -9.72 -41.97 -24.29
C ARG A 401 -8.49 -42.12 -23.38
N GLY A 402 -8.69 -41.90 -22.08
CA GLY A 402 -7.63 -41.95 -21.08
C GLY A 402 -6.68 -40.74 -21.12
N SER A 403 -6.99 -39.68 -21.88
CA SER A 403 -6.11 -38.52 -22.01
C SER A 403 -5.75 -37.92 -20.66
N VAL A 404 -6.71 -37.70 -19.75
CA VAL A 404 -6.44 -37.05 -18.45
C VAL A 404 -5.35 -37.76 -17.65
N ALA A 405 -5.32 -39.09 -17.65
CA ALA A 405 -4.28 -39.84 -16.97
C ALA A 405 -2.91 -39.61 -17.63
N ARG A 406 -2.85 -39.59 -18.96
CA ARG A 406 -1.64 -39.24 -19.71
C ARG A 406 -1.22 -37.78 -19.53
N GLN A 407 -2.17 -36.85 -19.43
CA GLN A 407 -1.91 -35.43 -19.13
C GLN A 407 -1.19 -35.28 -17.80
N LYS A 408 -1.72 -35.94 -16.75
CA LYS A 408 -1.10 -35.95 -15.42
C LYS A 408 0.31 -36.55 -15.48
N ASP A 409 0.46 -37.68 -16.14
CA ASP A 409 1.75 -38.40 -16.25
C ASP A 409 2.80 -37.59 -17.04
N VAL A 410 2.43 -36.96 -18.16
CA VAL A 410 3.30 -36.06 -18.94
C VAL A 410 3.74 -34.87 -18.10
N PHE A 411 2.80 -34.18 -17.46
CA PHE A 411 3.11 -33.01 -16.64
C PHE A 411 3.96 -33.36 -15.41
N ARG A 412 3.63 -34.47 -14.74
CA ARG A 412 4.39 -35.00 -13.60
C ARG A 412 5.83 -35.33 -13.98
N ARG A 413 6.06 -35.98 -15.14
CA ARG A 413 7.41 -36.25 -15.65
C ARG A 413 8.17 -34.98 -15.99
N TYR A 414 7.48 -33.97 -16.53
CA TYR A 414 8.09 -32.68 -16.82
C TYR A 414 8.58 -32.00 -15.54
N ILE A 415 7.74 -31.91 -14.51
CA ILE A 415 8.14 -31.39 -13.19
C ILE A 415 9.30 -32.20 -12.62
N ALA A 416 9.20 -33.53 -12.62
CA ALA A 416 10.25 -34.38 -12.07
C ALA A 416 11.62 -34.21 -12.75
N ALA A 417 11.64 -33.80 -14.03
CA ALA A 417 12.86 -33.60 -14.80
C ALA A 417 13.44 -32.17 -14.69
N GLN A 418 12.66 -31.20 -14.22
CA GLN A 418 13.04 -29.77 -14.23
C GLN A 418 12.97 -29.12 -12.85
N LYS A 419 12.45 -29.82 -11.85
CA LYS A 419 12.23 -29.30 -10.49
C LYS A 419 13.46 -28.62 -9.89
N ASP A 420 14.64 -29.23 -10.02
CA ASP A 420 15.87 -28.71 -9.43
C ASP A 420 16.24 -27.36 -10.08
N ASP A 421 16.37 -27.35 -11.41
CA ASP A 421 16.66 -26.14 -12.19
C ASP A 421 15.63 -25.01 -11.93
N ILE A 422 14.33 -25.33 -11.91
CA ILE A 422 13.26 -24.35 -11.72
C ILE A 422 13.43 -23.56 -10.41
N PHE A 423 13.70 -24.27 -9.31
CA PHE A 423 13.77 -23.64 -8.00
C PHE A 423 15.15 -23.08 -7.69
N GLU A 424 16.23 -23.68 -8.20
CA GLU A 424 17.58 -23.10 -8.12
C GLU A 424 17.65 -21.77 -8.88
N ASP A 425 17.20 -21.74 -10.14
CA ASP A 425 17.09 -20.49 -10.91
C ASP A 425 16.15 -19.50 -10.22
N GLY A 426 15.10 -19.99 -9.57
CA GLY A 426 14.16 -19.14 -8.83
C GLY A 426 14.79 -18.46 -7.62
N ALA A 427 15.68 -19.16 -6.91
CA ALA A 427 16.48 -18.57 -5.83
C ALA A 427 17.44 -17.50 -6.37
N ASP A 428 18.09 -17.76 -7.51
CA ASP A 428 18.98 -16.79 -8.17
C ASP A 428 18.21 -15.53 -8.58
N VAL A 429 17.04 -15.68 -9.20
CA VAL A 429 16.17 -14.55 -9.57
C VAL A 429 15.84 -13.68 -8.36
N ILE A 430 15.53 -14.26 -7.20
CA ILE A 430 15.25 -13.49 -5.98
C ILE A 430 16.48 -12.69 -5.54
N LEU A 431 17.67 -13.31 -5.52
CA LEU A 431 18.90 -12.65 -5.11
C LEU A 431 19.32 -11.55 -6.10
N GLU A 432 19.18 -11.78 -7.40
CA GLU A 432 19.42 -10.77 -8.43
C GLU A 432 18.45 -9.59 -8.31
N GLU A 433 17.18 -9.85 -8.03
CA GLU A 433 16.21 -8.77 -7.79
C GLU A 433 16.55 -7.97 -6.53
N LEU A 434 17.03 -8.61 -5.46
CA LEU A 434 17.51 -7.91 -4.25
C LEU A 434 18.73 -7.01 -4.55
N ASP A 435 19.65 -7.45 -5.41
CA ASP A 435 20.76 -6.61 -5.87
C ASP A 435 20.25 -5.41 -6.69
N LYS A 436 19.23 -5.59 -7.54
CA LYS A 436 18.58 -4.49 -8.26
C LYS A 436 17.90 -3.49 -7.30
N ILE A 437 17.30 -3.97 -6.22
CA ILE A 437 16.75 -3.09 -5.16
C ILE A 437 17.86 -2.22 -4.56
N ALA A 438 18.99 -2.82 -4.17
CA ALA A 438 20.11 -2.08 -3.59
C ALA A 438 20.62 -1.00 -4.56
N ASN A 439 20.76 -1.32 -5.85
CA ASN A 439 21.17 -0.35 -6.87
C ASN A 439 20.14 0.77 -7.06
N ALA A 440 18.83 0.44 -7.11
CA ALA A 440 17.77 1.44 -7.22
C ALA A 440 17.69 2.37 -6.00
N VAL A 441 18.04 1.88 -4.81
CA VAL A 441 18.24 2.70 -3.61
C VAL A 441 19.43 3.66 -3.80
N GLY A 442 20.56 3.16 -4.31
CA GLY A 442 21.74 3.96 -4.62
C GLY A 442 21.44 5.11 -5.58
N GLU A 443 20.78 4.85 -6.71
CA GLU A 443 20.39 5.87 -7.69
C GLU A 443 19.50 6.96 -7.07
N ARG A 444 18.59 6.59 -6.17
CA ARG A 444 17.73 7.56 -5.46
C ARG A 444 18.52 8.40 -4.46
N LEU A 445 19.46 7.79 -3.76
CA LEU A 445 20.35 8.49 -2.84
C LEU A 445 21.25 9.48 -3.58
N GLU A 446 21.82 9.08 -4.72
CA GLU A 446 22.68 9.93 -5.53
C GLU A 446 21.99 11.21 -5.98
N ASN A 447 20.80 11.09 -6.57
CA ASN A 447 20.00 12.25 -6.97
C ASN A 447 19.67 13.16 -5.77
N ALA A 448 19.19 12.57 -4.68
CA ALA A 448 18.75 13.34 -3.52
C ALA A 448 19.91 14.00 -2.74
N LEU A 449 21.05 13.33 -2.63
CA LEU A 449 22.24 13.87 -1.96
C LEU A 449 22.98 14.90 -2.81
N THR A 450 22.87 14.80 -4.14
CA THR A 450 23.31 15.86 -5.07
C THR A 450 22.49 17.14 -4.89
N ASP A 451 21.17 17.02 -4.73
CA ASP A 451 20.33 18.19 -4.43
C ASP A 451 20.63 18.76 -3.04
N LEU A 452 20.89 17.90 -2.05
CA LEU A 452 21.34 18.33 -0.72
C LEU A 452 22.68 19.09 -0.77
N SER A 453 23.64 18.65 -1.58
CA SER A 453 24.94 19.32 -1.69
C SER A 453 24.80 20.73 -2.27
N ARG A 454 23.97 20.90 -3.30
CA ARG A 454 23.62 22.20 -3.89
C ARG A 454 22.93 23.10 -2.87
N GLN A 455 21.97 22.55 -2.11
CA GLN A 455 21.27 23.30 -1.08
C GLN A 455 22.21 23.77 0.04
N ILE A 456 23.16 22.94 0.45
CA ILE A 456 24.18 23.31 1.44
C ILE A 456 25.06 24.45 0.92
N GLU A 457 25.48 24.41 -0.34
CA GLU A 457 26.27 25.49 -0.94
C GLU A 457 25.50 26.82 -0.97
N VAL A 458 24.25 26.82 -1.44
CA VAL A 458 23.39 28.03 -1.44
C VAL A 458 23.22 28.57 -0.02
N ASN A 459 23.06 27.69 0.97
CA ASN A 459 22.96 28.11 2.37
C ASN A 459 24.26 28.74 2.89
N ILE A 460 25.41 28.29 2.41
CA ILE A 460 26.73 28.75 2.87
C ILE A 460 27.21 29.97 2.05
N SER A 461 26.64 30.22 0.86
CA SER A 461 27.01 31.34 -0.01
C SER A 461 26.80 32.72 0.62
N VAL A 462 25.91 32.81 1.61
CA VAL A 462 25.71 34.03 2.42
C VAL A 462 27.01 34.54 3.08
N LEU A 463 28.03 33.69 3.25
CA LEU A 463 29.31 34.06 3.81
C LEU A 463 30.18 34.88 2.84
N TRP A 464 29.98 34.72 1.53
CA TRP A 464 30.78 35.39 0.49
C TRP A 464 29.96 36.27 -0.47
N GLU A 465 28.64 36.13 -0.51
CA GLU A 465 27.78 37.04 -1.24
C GLU A 465 27.76 38.43 -0.55
N GLY A 466 28.03 39.47 -1.34
CA GLY A 466 28.03 40.86 -0.88
C GLY A 466 26.69 41.54 -1.15
N LEU A 467 26.16 42.25 -0.16
CA LEU A 467 24.96 43.06 -0.35
C LEU A 467 25.31 44.38 -1.06
N GLN A 468 24.54 44.75 -2.08
CA GLN A 468 24.61 46.10 -2.65
C GLN A 468 23.79 47.06 -1.77
N ASP A 469 24.43 48.13 -1.31
CA ASP A 469 23.86 49.09 -0.38
C ASP A 469 23.28 50.34 -1.07
N ASP A 470 22.58 50.15 -2.20
CA ASP A 470 21.79 51.25 -2.76
C ASP A 470 20.48 51.45 -1.96
N PRO A 471 19.95 52.68 -1.85
CA PRO A 471 18.77 52.98 -1.04
C PRO A 471 17.51 52.21 -1.46
N GLY A 472 17.38 51.85 -2.74
CA GLY A 472 16.25 51.07 -3.25
C GLY A 472 16.31 49.62 -2.77
N GLN A 473 17.52 49.02 -2.78
CA GLN A 473 17.75 47.68 -2.24
C GLN A 473 17.59 47.59 -0.73
N ILE A 474 17.93 48.63 0.04
CA ILE A 474 17.69 48.64 1.49
C ILE A 474 16.18 48.56 1.80
N LYS A 475 15.36 49.34 1.07
CA LYS A 475 13.90 49.31 1.23
C LYS A 475 13.31 47.96 0.83
N ALA A 476 13.70 47.44 -0.33
CA ALA A 476 13.25 46.11 -0.79
C ALA A 476 13.61 45.00 0.21
N ARG A 477 14.82 45.06 0.81
CA ARG A 477 15.24 44.13 1.87
C ARG A 477 14.35 44.19 3.10
N GLN A 478 13.96 45.39 3.56
CA GLN A 478 13.04 45.54 4.68
C GLN A 478 11.66 44.94 4.38
N ASP A 479 11.12 45.13 3.16
CA ASP A 479 9.83 44.57 2.75
C ASP A 479 9.87 43.02 2.71
N VAL A 480 10.97 42.45 2.20
CA VAL A 480 11.17 40.99 2.19
C VAL A 480 11.33 40.46 3.62
N LEU A 481 12.08 41.13 4.50
CA LEU A 481 12.20 40.73 5.91
C LEU A 481 10.84 40.69 6.62
N GLY A 482 9.96 41.66 6.34
CA GLY A 482 8.60 41.68 6.86
C GLY A 482 7.79 40.46 6.38
N SER A 483 7.88 40.14 5.10
CA SER A 483 7.20 38.98 4.49
C SER A 483 7.73 37.65 5.05
N VAL A 484 9.06 37.50 5.15
CA VAL A 484 9.72 36.30 5.67
C VAL A 484 9.39 36.09 7.15
N SER A 485 9.39 37.15 7.95
CA SER A 485 9.01 37.08 9.37
C SER A 485 7.55 36.64 9.54
N ALA A 486 6.65 37.13 8.69
CA ALA A 486 5.25 36.71 8.69
C ALA A 486 5.09 35.22 8.33
N VAL A 487 5.84 34.74 7.33
CA VAL A 487 5.85 33.30 6.96
C VAL A 487 6.38 32.45 8.12
N LEU A 488 7.51 32.83 8.73
CA LEU A 488 8.08 32.11 9.87
C LEU A 488 7.09 32.05 11.05
N GLY A 489 6.45 33.17 11.39
CA GLY A 489 5.43 33.21 12.44
C GLY A 489 4.21 32.34 12.13
N GLN A 490 3.79 32.27 10.87
CA GLN A 490 2.68 31.41 10.45
C GLN A 490 3.03 29.92 10.55
N ILE A 491 4.27 29.55 10.21
CA ILE A 491 4.76 28.16 10.35
C ILE A 491 4.81 27.77 11.82
N GLU A 492 5.29 28.66 12.71
CA GLU A 492 5.30 28.41 14.15
C GLU A 492 3.88 28.20 14.70
N PHE A 493 2.92 29.02 14.26
CA PHE A 493 1.51 28.85 14.64
C PHE A 493 0.96 27.47 14.23
N TRP A 494 1.19 27.04 12.99
CA TRP A 494 0.74 25.72 12.53
C TRP A 494 1.44 24.58 13.26
N THR A 495 2.73 24.73 13.57
CA THR A 495 3.51 23.71 14.28
C THR A 495 3.05 23.57 15.74
N ALA A 496 2.76 24.68 16.41
CA ALA A 496 2.22 24.69 17.77
C ALA A 496 0.82 24.06 17.82
N ALA A 497 -0.08 24.45 16.91
CA ALA A 497 -1.43 23.87 16.83
C ALA A 497 -1.40 22.34 16.63
N ALA A 498 -0.46 21.84 15.84
CA ALA A 498 -0.28 20.39 15.64
C ALA A 498 0.22 19.67 16.90
N GLN A 499 1.04 20.32 17.73
CA GLN A 499 1.50 19.76 19.00
C GLN A 499 0.37 19.70 20.03
N ASP A 500 -0.48 20.73 20.10
CA ASP A 500 -1.62 20.77 21.02
C ASP A 500 -2.66 19.68 20.71
N LEU A 501 -2.89 19.40 19.42
CA LEU A 501 -3.75 18.29 18.98
C LEU A 501 -3.24 16.90 19.40
N HIS A 502 -1.93 16.72 19.53
CA HIS A 502 -1.33 15.46 20.00
C HIS A 502 -1.34 15.33 21.53
N GLN A 503 -1.55 16.42 22.26
CA GLN A 503 -1.59 16.43 23.73
C GLN A 503 -3.01 16.34 24.30
N GLN A 504 -4.04 16.43 23.45
CA GLN A 504 -5.40 16.09 23.88
C GLN A 504 -5.49 14.56 24.06
N PRO A 505 -5.83 14.05 25.26
CA PRO A 505 -6.13 12.63 25.41
C PRO A 505 -7.28 12.29 24.45
N GLN A 506 -7.16 11.16 23.73
CA GLN A 506 -8.31 10.55 23.09
C GLN A 506 -9.28 10.20 24.22
N ASP A 507 -10.31 11.02 24.41
CA ASP A 507 -11.44 10.64 25.25
C ASP A 507 -12.10 9.42 24.58
N ASP A 508 -12.14 8.32 25.32
CA ASP A 508 -12.81 7.07 24.96
C ASP A 508 -14.32 7.35 24.80
N ASP A 509 -14.80 7.43 23.57
CA ASP A 509 -16.23 7.31 23.25
C ASP A 509 -16.65 5.82 23.34
N ASP A 510 -16.60 5.25 24.55
CA ASP A 510 -17.44 4.11 24.95
C ASP A 510 -18.71 4.67 25.60
N GLU A 511 -19.63 5.19 24.77
CA GLU A 511 -21.03 5.35 25.21
C GLU A 511 -21.73 3.99 25.13
N ASP A 512 -21.81 3.35 26.30
CA ASP A 512 -22.75 2.31 26.67
C ASP A 512 -24.17 2.62 26.15
N VAL A 513 -24.54 2.02 25.02
CA VAL A 513 -25.96 1.88 24.65
C VAL A 513 -26.51 0.66 25.38
N VAL A 514 -26.86 0.86 26.64
CA VAL A 514 -27.84 0.02 27.33
C VAL A 514 -29.20 0.31 26.69
N MET A 515 -29.73 -0.65 25.93
CA MET A 515 -31.16 -0.66 25.58
C MET A 515 -31.85 -1.80 26.32
N ASP A 516 -32.85 -1.39 27.10
CA ASP A 516 -33.98 -2.20 27.58
C ASP A 516 -34.64 -3.03 26.47
#